data_AF-A0A0M3J8I4-F1
#
_entry.id   AF-A0A0M3J8I4-F1
#
_cell.length_a   1.000
_cell.length_b   1.000
_cell.length_c   1.000
_cell.angle_alpha   90.00
_cell.angle_beta   90.00
_cell.angle_gamma   90.00
#
_symmetry.space_group_name_H-M   'P 1'
#
loop_
_entity.id
_entity.type
_entity.pdbx_description
1 polymer ?
#
loop_
_entity_poly.entity_id
_entity_poly.type
_entity_poly.pdbx_seq_one_letter_code
_entity_poly.pdbx_strand_id
1 'polypeptide(L)'
;MCSGVRSSILYIMDLNGLRYDKRLFSLITGALAGISQFMSENYVELIHSFVLVNAPSFITAIWSVAKPLLPERTRNKVQIFGAGWRNEILNLAVPDVLPAFWNNDEIDVFKADIERSAALDPVNYFKTDSFKHSDMITIAAGQSDCIDISAQK
;
A
#
# COMPACT_ATOMS: atom_id res chain seq x y z
N MET A 1 34.95 -7.24 14.06
CA MET A 1 34.57 -5.88 13.66
C MET A 1 33.31 -5.98 12.80
N CYS A 2 32.13 -5.71 13.36
CA CYS A 2 30.93 -5.61 12.56
C CYS A 2 31.05 -4.34 11.72
N SER A 3 31.24 -4.46 10.42
CA SER A 3 31.10 -3.32 9.51
C SER A 3 29.71 -2.74 9.72
N GLY A 4 29.61 -1.53 10.27
CA GLY A 4 28.36 -0.85 10.59
C GLY A 4 27.63 -0.40 9.33
N VAL A 5 27.26 -1.34 8.46
CA VAL A 5 26.50 -1.09 7.26
C VAL A 5 25.06 -0.88 7.70
N ARG A 6 24.58 0.36 7.61
CA ARG A 6 23.18 0.69 7.83
C ARG A 6 22.37 0.14 6.66
N SER A 7 21.61 -0.92 6.90
CA SER A 7 20.60 -1.41 5.95
C SER A 7 19.29 -0.68 6.22
N SER A 8 18.64 -0.21 5.15
CA SER A 8 17.35 0.46 5.26
C SER A 8 16.48 0.17 4.06
N ILE A 9 15.17 0.14 4.26
CA ILE A 9 14.21 -0.11 3.18
C ILE A 9 13.78 1.21 2.54
N LEU A 10 13.85 1.24 1.21
CA LEU A 10 13.16 2.20 0.35
C LEU A 10 11.85 1.58 -0.11
N TYR A 11 10.72 2.18 0.27
CA TYR A 11 9.40 1.71 -0.11
C TYR A 11 8.85 2.58 -1.25
N ILE A 12 8.69 2.00 -2.45
CA ILE A 12 8.14 2.69 -3.63
C ILE A 12 6.70 2.22 -3.83
N MET A 13 5.75 3.15 -3.86
CA MET A 13 4.34 2.89 -4.14
C MET A 13 3.95 3.59 -5.44
N ASP A 14 3.67 2.80 -6.47
CA ASP A 14 3.16 3.29 -7.74
C ASP A 14 1.64 3.48 -7.67
N LEU A 15 1.20 4.73 -7.79
CA LEU A 15 -0.21 5.13 -7.73
C LEU A 15 -0.81 5.34 -9.13
N ASN A 16 -0.13 4.88 -10.18
CA ASN A 16 -0.66 4.94 -11.54
C ASN A 16 -2.02 4.22 -11.64
N GLY A 17 -2.99 4.85 -12.28
CA GLY A 17 -4.34 4.32 -12.43
C GLY A 17 -5.22 4.41 -11.18
N LEU A 18 -4.73 4.99 -10.08
CA LEU A 18 -5.53 5.21 -8.89
C LEU A 18 -6.67 6.19 -9.17
N ARG A 19 -7.90 5.76 -8.93
CA ARG A 19 -9.11 6.56 -9.08
C ARG A 19 -9.67 6.93 -7.72
N TYR A 20 -10.13 8.17 -7.58
CA TYR A 20 -10.86 8.58 -6.39
C TYR A 20 -12.27 7.99 -6.41
N ASP A 21 -12.52 7.02 -5.55
CA ASP A 21 -13.84 6.44 -5.36
C ASP A 21 -14.13 6.14 -3.87
N LYS A 22 -15.38 5.81 -3.54
CA LYS A 22 -15.80 5.51 -2.17
C LYS A 22 -15.13 4.26 -1.60
N ARG A 23 -14.74 3.31 -2.46
CA ARG A 23 -14.08 2.06 -2.04
C ARG A 23 -12.64 2.35 -1.64
N LEU A 24 -11.93 3.19 -2.38
CA LEU A 24 -10.62 3.68 -2.04
C LEU A 24 -10.64 4.34 -0.65
N PHE A 25 -11.63 5.19 -0.38
CA PHE A 25 -11.76 5.78 0.95
C PHE A 25 -11.95 4.71 2.04
N SER A 26 -12.83 3.73 1.82
CA SER A 26 -13.03 2.61 2.76
C SER A 26 -11.80 1.72 2.94
N LEU A 27 -11.00 1.53 1.90
CA LEU A 27 -9.75 0.77 1.95
C LEU A 27 -8.68 1.54 2.71
N ILE A 28 -8.57 2.86 2.46
CA ILE A 28 -7.65 3.76 3.14
C ILE A 28 -7.95 3.80 4.64
N THR A 29 -9.22 4.00 5.02
CA THR A 29 -9.61 4.16 6.43
C THR A 29 -9.71 2.84 7.20
N GLY A 30 -9.88 1.71 6.51
CA GLY A 30 -9.92 0.38 7.11
C GLY A 30 -8.59 -0.36 7.00
N ALA A 31 -8.45 -1.16 5.96
CA ALA A 31 -7.34 -2.11 5.81
C ALA A 31 -5.97 -1.43 5.77
N LEU A 32 -5.82 -0.35 4.98
CA LEU A 32 -4.54 0.36 4.84
C LEU A 32 -4.17 1.13 6.12
N ALA A 33 -5.15 1.68 6.85
CA ALA A 33 -4.90 2.31 8.15
C ALA A 33 -4.32 1.30 9.15
N GLY A 34 -4.90 0.08 9.22
CA GLY A 34 -4.39 -0.99 10.07
C GLY A 34 -2.97 -1.44 9.70
N ILE A 35 -2.71 -1.65 8.39
CA ILE A 35 -1.37 -1.99 7.90
C ILE A 35 -0.37 -0.86 8.21
N SER A 36 -0.76 0.39 7.97
CA SER A 36 0.09 1.56 8.23
C SER A 36 0.43 1.66 9.72
N GLN A 37 -0.53 1.39 10.61
CA GLN A 37 -0.29 1.42 12.04
C GLN A 37 0.67 0.31 12.48
N PHE A 38 0.43 -0.93 12.02
CA PHE A 38 1.32 -2.05 12.27
C PHE A 38 2.76 -1.77 11.79
N MET A 39 2.90 -1.22 10.58
CA MET A 39 4.19 -0.84 10.01
C MET A 39 4.88 0.28 10.80
N SER A 40 4.10 1.26 11.27
CA SER A 40 4.62 2.38 12.05
C SER A 40 5.05 1.98 13.46
N GLU A 41 4.45 0.95 14.06
CA GLU A 41 4.82 0.48 15.40
C GLU A 41 6.03 -0.46 15.36
N ASN A 42 6.15 -1.28 14.32
CA ASN A 42 7.14 -2.38 14.30
C ASN A 42 8.35 -2.12 13.38
N TYR A 43 8.21 -1.31 12.32
CA TYR A 43 9.23 -1.22 11.26
C TYR A 43 9.61 0.22 10.89
N VAL A 44 9.11 1.22 11.61
CA VAL A 44 9.38 2.63 11.29
C VAL A 44 10.87 2.95 11.31
N GLU A 45 11.67 2.33 12.17
CA GLU A 45 13.12 2.59 12.23
C GLU A 45 13.89 2.00 11.04
N LEU A 46 13.34 0.96 10.42
CA LEU A 46 13.98 0.24 9.31
C LEU A 46 13.67 0.88 7.94
N ILE A 47 12.56 1.59 7.84
CA ILE A 47 12.17 2.29 6.60
C ILE A 47 12.84 3.66 6.56
N HIS A 48 13.66 3.89 5.54
CA HIS A 48 14.33 5.17 5.33
C HIS A 48 13.39 6.17 4.64
N SER A 49 12.70 5.73 3.59
CA SER A 49 11.83 6.61 2.79
C SER A 49 10.64 5.85 2.21
N PHE A 50 9.49 6.52 2.18
CA PHE A 50 8.26 6.11 1.51
C PHE A 50 8.05 7.03 0.32
N VAL A 51 8.16 6.49 -0.88
CA VAL A 51 8.07 7.25 -2.13
C VAL A 51 6.77 6.91 -2.83
N LEU A 52 5.91 7.91 -3.03
CA LEU A 52 4.72 7.81 -3.88
C LEU A 52 5.08 8.32 -5.28
N VAL A 53 4.95 7.46 -6.30
CA VAL A 53 5.16 7.81 -7.71
C VAL A 53 3.87 7.72 -8.50
N ASN A 54 3.80 8.45 -9.62
CA ASN A 54 2.60 8.55 -10.46
C ASN A 54 1.33 8.94 -9.65
N ALA A 55 1.50 9.74 -8.60
CA ALA A 55 0.43 10.13 -7.71
C ALA A 55 -0.55 11.10 -8.41
N PRO A 56 -1.87 10.80 -8.46
CA PRO A 56 -2.86 11.76 -8.91
C PRO A 56 -2.89 13.01 -8.03
N SER A 57 -3.31 14.15 -8.59
CA SER A 57 -3.31 15.44 -7.87
C SER A 57 -4.08 15.44 -6.54
N PHE A 58 -5.13 14.62 -6.42
CA PHE A 58 -5.90 14.51 -5.17
C PHE A 58 -5.09 13.90 -4.01
N ILE A 59 -4.06 13.09 -4.28
CA ILE A 59 -3.20 12.52 -3.24
C ILE A 59 -2.43 13.61 -2.51
N THR A 60 -1.93 14.62 -3.23
CA THR A 60 -1.26 15.78 -2.63
C THR A 60 -2.22 16.56 -1.71
N ALA A 61 -3.50 16.65 -2.08
CA ALA A 61 -4.52 17.29 -1.24
C ALA A 61 -4.79 16.49 0.03
N ILE A 62 -4.95 15.16 -0.09
CA ILE A 62 -5.11 14.25 1.07
C ILE A 62 -3.89 14.35 1.99
N TRP A 63 -2.68 14.33 1.42
CA TRP A 63 -1.44 14.43 2.19
C TRP A 63 -1.34 15.76 2.94
N SER A 64 -1.76 16.87 2.34
CA SER A 64 -1.77 18.17 3.00
C SER A 64 -2.67 18.20 4.24
N VAL A 65 -3.78 17.46 4.22
CA VAL A 65 -4.70 17.31 5.37
C VAL A 65 -4.18 16.31 6.40
N ALA A 66 -3.56 15.20 5.96
CA ALA A 66 -3.06 14.15 6.84
C ALA A 66 -1.73 14.51 7.51
N LYS A 67 -0.86 15.26 6.82
CA LYS A 67 0.50 15.60 7.27
C LYS A 67 0.54 16.22 8.68
N PRO A 68 -0.32 17.16 9.09
CA PRO A 68 -0.32 17.72 10.44
C PRO A 68 -0.59 16.68 11.55
N LEU A 69 -1.29 15.59 11.23
CA LEU A 69 -1.66 14.54 12.18
C LEU A 69 -0.55 13.51 12.41
N LEU A 70 0.50 13.53 11.59
CA LEU A 70 1.58 12.55 11.63
C LEU A 70 2.78 13.06 12.47
N PRO A 71 3.48 12.17 13.19
CA PRO A 71 4.73 12.50 13.86
C PRO A 71 5.78 13.02 12.87
N GLU A 72 6.65 13.93 13.31
CA GLU A 72 7.70 14.54 12.47
C GLU A 72 8.58 13.50 11.76
N ARG A 73 8.93 12.43 12.49
CA ARG A 73 9.71 11.31 11.96
C ARG A 73 9.04 10.61 10.78
N THR A 74 7.72 10.50 10.78
CA THR A 74 6.96 9.88 9.69
C THR A 74 6.76 10.87 8.53
N ARG A 75 6.51 12.15 8.84
CA ARG A 75 6.34 13.20 7.83
C ARG A 75 7.58 13.38 6.95
N ASN A 76 8.77 13.28 7.53
CA ASN A 76 10.02 13.49 6.82
C ASN A 76 10.43 12.29 5.94
N LYS A 77 9.81 11.11 6.15
CA LYS A 77 10.08 9.91 5.36
C LYS A 77 9.23 9.81 4.09
N VAL A 78 8.06 10.45 4.08
CA VAL A 78 7.14 10.40 2.94
C VAL A 78 7.53 11.45 1.91
N GLN A 79 7.79 11.00 0.68
CA GLN A 79 8.08 11.83 -0.48
C GLN A 79 7.05 11.53 -1.57
N ILE A 80 6.47 12.58 -2.15
CA ILE A 80 5.49 12.47 -3.23
C ILE A 80 6.12 13.08 -4.46
N PHE A 81 6.43 12.26 -5.44
CA PHE A 81 7.07 12.70 -6.68
C PHE A 81 6.05 12.91 -7.79
N GLY A 82 6.31 13.92 -8.61
CA GLY A 82 5.46 14.31 -9.74
C GLY A 82 5.88 13.61 -11.04
N ALA A 83 5.75 14.30 -12.17
CA ALA A 83 6.10 13.76 -13.49
C ALA A 83 7.60 13.42 -13.65
N GLY A 84 8.49 14.03 -12.85
CA GLY A 84 9.94 13.82 -12.87
C GLY A 84 10.46 12.72 -11.94
N TRP A 85 9.57 11.87 -11.40
CA TRP A 85 9.88 10.95 -10.30
C TRP A 85 11.06 10.00 -10.57
N ARG A 86 11.29 9.61 -11.82
CA ARG A 86 12.40 8.71 -12.21
C ARG A 86 13.76 9.32 -11.84
N ASN A 87 13.95 10.61 -12.13
CA ASN A 87 15.18 11.31 -11.80
C ASN A 87 15.28 11.58 -10.29
N GLU A 88 14.14 11.85 -9.64
CA GLU A 88 14.10 12.11 -8.20
C GLU A 88 14.47 10.86 -7.38
N ILE A 89 14.05 9.67 -7.81
CA ILE A 89 14.39 8.38 -7.18
C ILE A 89 15.89 8.12 -7.16
N LEU A 90 16.65 8.59 -8.16
CA LEU A 90 18.11 8.41 -8.21
C LEU A 90 18.86 9.15 -7.10
N ASN A 91 18.22 10.12 -6.43
CA ASN A 91 18.77 10.74 -5.23
C ASN A 91 18.66 9.83 -3.99
N LEU A 92 17.83 8.79 -4.05
CA LEU A 92 17.56 7.87 -2.94
C LEU A 92 18.21 6.51 -3.12
N ALA A 93 18.42 6.07 -4.36
CA ALA A 93 18.99 4.77 -4.68
C ALA A 93 19.88 4.81 -5.93
N VAL A 94 20.90 3.95 -5.94
CA VAL A 94 21.82 3.79 -7.07
C VAL A 94 21.11 3.06 -8.21
N PRO A 95 21.33 3.44 -9.49
CA PRO A 95 20.66 2.79 -10.61
C PRO A 95 20.85 1.27 -10.67
N ASP A 96 22.01 0.74 -10.26
CA ASP A 96 22.34 -0.69 -10.35
C ASP A 96 21.43 -1.59 -9.49
N VAL A 97 20.81 -1.04 -8.45
CA VAL A 97 19.93 -1.78 -7.53
C VAL A 97 18.45 -1.47 -7.77
N LEU A 98 18.14 -0.53 -8.67
CA LEU A 98 16.78 -0.16 -9.01
C LEU A 98 16.29 -0.98 -10.20
N PRO A 99 15.10 -1.58 -10.11
CA PRO A 99 14.51 -2.27 -11.25
C PRO A 99 14.36 -1.35 -12.46
N ALA A 100 14.62 -1.87 -13.67
CA ALA A 100 14.57 -1.07 -14.90
C ALA A 100 13.27 -0.26 -15.03
N PHE A 101 12.13 -0.83 -14.61
CA PHE A 101 10.84 -0.13 -14.64
C PHE A 101 10.77 1.12 -13.75
N TRP A 102 11.49 1.18 -12.62
CA TRP A 102 11.55 2.35 -11.72
C TRP A 102 12.87 3.11 -11.80
N ASN A 103 13.71 2.78 -12.77
CA ASN A 103 14.96 3.48 -13.05
C ASN A 103 14.73 4.63 -14.04
N ASN A 104 15.77 5.34 -14.43
CA ASN A 104 15.71 6.18 -15.62
C ASN A 104 15.54 5.29 -16.86
N ASP A 105 14.70 5.71 -17.82
CA ASP A 105 14.44 4.98 -19.06
C ASP A 105 15.72 4.79 -19.91
N GLU A 106 16.77 5.59 -19.67
CA GLU A 106 18.08 5.47 -20.29
C GLU A 106 18.98 4.40 -19.63
N ILE A 107 18.61 3.89 -18.45
CA ILE A 107 19.43 2.99 -17.63
C ILE A 107 18.78 1.61 -17.50
N ASP A 108 19.23 0.65 -18.32
CA ASP A 108 18.76 -0.74 -18.33
C ASP A 108 19.78 -1.70 -17.67
N VAL A 109 19.98 -1.56 -16.36
CA VAL A 109 20.95 -2.37 -15.59
C VAL A 109 20.29 -3.57 -14.91
N PHE A 110 19.12 -3.38 -14.29
CA PHE A 110 18.43 -4.42 -13.54
C PHE A 110 17.28 -5.03 -14.34
N LYS A 111 17.54 -6.19 -14.94
CA LYS A 111 16.65 -6.88 -15.89
C LYS A 111 15.74 -7.95 -15.27
N ALA A 112 15.71 -8.07 -13.94
CA ALA A 112 14.85 -9.06 -13.32
C ALA A 112 13.38 -8.71 -13.60
N ASP A 113 12.59 -9.72 -13.97
CA ASP A 113 11.16 -9.56 -14.18
C ASP A 113 10.48 -9.37 -12.83
N ILE A 114 9.82 -8.24 -12.65
CA ILE A 114 9.08 -7.94 -11.43
C ILE A 114 7.60 -8.04 -11.77
N GLU A 115 6.93 -8.95 -11.06
CA GLU A 115 5.48 -9.05 -11.15
C GLU A 115 4.84 -7.72 -10.76
N ARG A 116 4.16 -7.11 -11.72
CA ARG A 116 3.41 -5.88 -11.53
C ARG A 116 1.97 -6.21 -11.23
N SER A 117 1.32 -5.31 -10.49
CA SER A 117 -0.12 -5.39 -10.27
C SER A 117 -0.83 -5.45 -11.64
N ALA A 118 -1.50 -6.58 -11.90
CA ALA A 118 -2.31 -6.73 -13.10
C ALA A 118 -3.56 -5.84 -12.99
N ALA A 119 -3.99 -5.25 -14.10
CA ALA A 119 -5.26 -4.55 -14.14
C ALA A 119 -6.37 -5.54 -13.77
N LEU A 120 -7.07 -5.26 -12.67
CA LEU A 120 -8.18 -6.09 -12.24
C LEU A 120 -9.29 -6.00 -13.28
N ASP A 121 -9.67 -7.15 -13.84
CA ASP A 121 -10.87 -7.24 -14.67
C ASP A 121 -12.11 -7.03 -13.79
N PRO A 122 -12.83 -5.91 -13.93
CA PRO A 122 -13.97 -5.61 -13.08
C PRO A 122 -15.08 -6.67 -13.18
N VAL A 123 -15.15 -7.41 -14.29
CA VAL A 123 -16.16 -8.42 -14.57
C VAL A 123 -15.89 -9.72 -13.81
N ASN A 124 -14.61 -10.08 -13.62
CA ASN A 124 -14.22 -11.36 -13.04
C ASN A 124 -13.63 -11.24 -11.62
N TYR A 125 -13.31 -10.03 -11.15
CA TYR A 125 -12.67 -9.80 -9.86
C TYR A 125 -13.57 -10.11 -8.65
N PHE A 126 -14.89 -9.92 -8.78
CA PHE A 126 -15.88 -10.25 -7.74
C PHE A 126 -16.69 -11.48 -8.11
N LYS A 127 -16.03 -12.62 -8.35
CA LYS A 127 -16.68 -13.93 -8.26
C LYS A 127 -16.55 -14.49 -6.84
N THR A 128 -16.97 -13.72 -5.85
CA THR A 128 -17.43 -14.35 -4.61
C THR A 128 -18.86 -14.75 -4.93
N ASP A 129 -19.08 -16.06 -5.17
CA ASP A 129 -20.37 -16.64 -4.85
C ASP A 129 -20.65 -16.20 -3.41
N SER A 130 -21.48 -15.16 -3.26
CA SER A 130 -21.88 -14.63 -1.97
C SER A 130 -22.37 -15.83 -1.18
N PHE A 131 -21.79 -16.06 0.00
CA PHE A 131 -22.04 -17.21 0.88
C PHE A 131 -23.45 -17.76 0.64
N LYS A 132 -23.58 -18.84 -0.14
CA LYS A 132 -24.88 -19.41 -0.52
C LYS A 132 -25.66 -19.97 0.68
N HIS A 133 -25.10 -19.83 1.88
CA HIS A 133 -25.62 -20.28 3.16
C HIS A 133 -25.24 -19.28 4.27
N SER A 134 -25.67 -18.02 4.14
CA SER A 134 -25.59 -17.07 5.26
C SER A 134 -26.98 -16.95 5.90
N ASP A 135 -27.18 -17.65 7.01
CA ASP A 135 -28.36 -17.47 7.85
C ASP A 135 -28.16 -16.24 8.75
N MET A 136 -29.04 -15.24 8.60
CA MET A 136 -29.04 -14.06 9.45
C MET A 136 -29.87 -14.35 10.70
N ILE A 137 -29.22 -14.54 11.85
CA ILE A 137 -29.92 -14.69 13.13
C ILE A 137 -30.04 -13.33 13.83
N THR A 138 -31.26 -12.99 14.21
CA THR A 138 -31.56 -11.79 15.01
C THR A 138 -31.90 -12.22 16.43
N ILE A 139 -31.01 -11.94 17.39
CA ILE A 139 -31.22 -12.25 18.81
C ILE A 139 -31.63 -10.98 19.56
N ALA A 140 -32.78 -11.01 20.24
CA ALA A 140 -33.22 -9.93 21.11
C ALA A 140 -32.42 -9.90 22.43
N ALA A 141 -32.29 -8.72 23.03
CA ALA A 141 -31.54 -8.54 24.27
C ALA A 141 -32.06 -9.48 25.38
N GLY A 142 -31.16 -10.33 25.91
CA GLY A 142 -31.48 -11.29 26.98
C GLY A 142 -31.82 -12.71 26.51
N GLN A 143 -31.78 -13.00 25.21
CA GLN A 143 -31.94 -14.36 24.68
C GLN A 143 -30.64 -14.94 24.11
N SER A 144 -30.62 -16.26 23.90
CA SER A 144 -29.49 -17.00 23.31
C SER A 144 -30.06 -17.96 22.26
N ASP A 145 -29.39 -18.05 21.12
CA ASP A 145 -29.74 -18.96 20.03
C ASP A 145 -28.49 -19.71 19.58
N CYS A 146 -28.64 -20.91 19.00
CA CYS A 146 -27.53 -21.79 18.63
C CYS A 146 -27.71 -22.32 17.20
N ILE A 147 -26.63 -22.28 16.40
CA ILE A 147 -26.57 -22.93 15.09
C ILE A 147 -25.58 -24.09 15.19
N ASP A 148 -26.06 -25.30 14.95
CA ASP A 148 -25.21 -26.46 14.75
C ASP A 148 -24.83 -26.60 13.28
N ILE A 149 -23.59 -26.26 12.95
CA ILE A 149 -23.06 -26.38 11.59
C ILE A 149 -22.41 -27.76 11.44
N SER A 150 -23.05 -28.65 10.68
CA SER A 150 -22.45 -29.93 10.30
C SER A 150 -21.69 -29.79 8.98
N ALA A 151 -20.36 -29.91 9.02
CA ALA A 151 -19.53 -29.89 7.82
C ALA A 151 -19.64 -31.24 7.08
N GLN A 152 -20.07 -31.21 5.81
CA GLN A 152 -19.91 -32.36 4.93
C GLN A 152 -18.44 -32.48 4.50
N LYS A 153 -17.89 -33.69 4.60
CA LYS A 153 -16.50 -34.04 4.26
C LYS A 153 -16.30 -34.12 2.74
#